data_AF-A0A8J7Q2M4-F1
#
_entry.id   AF-A0A8J7Q2M4-F1
#
_cell.length_a   1.000
_cell.length_b   1.000
_cell.length_c   1.000
_cell.angle_alpha   90.00
_cell.angle_beta   90.00
_cell.angle_gamma   90.00
#
_symmetry.space_group_name_H-M   'P 1'
#
loop_
_entity.id
_entity.type
_entity.pdbx_description
1 polymer ?
#
loop_
_entity_poly.entity_id
_entity_poly.type
_entity_poly.pdbx_seq_one_letter_code
_entity_poly.pdbx_strand_id
1 'polypeptide(L)'
;FELSRCDGVQRYGWSAGYSHVCQRRNEPARVEDDYYSLGATLFHAVTGIDPIVMDQDPEANVAQTLSCLTAVCGAGAPVVGLVRDLLDADPAVRSSAARRLRTTTVLGLGGPAVGSPPDLSLAPILRHTLGVVLGHAEAILAEDVRKHVLPPPVTAYDGLAGLVMELARHPEALTAASQLARLTAFVVKRVEVPPALLYGRTGVSLALQAVASAGGDPALQGIAESILPGEEEIANERRVDVTHGLAGLGLGFLEFAASAPDPEPFLRLADRCAERLLFGEDLIEGNLRALPVGDPAHGISVADGFAHGRAGIAYFLLAHAAQTGYPKSRQRARRMMDQLADLVPDLAGRARSRLARPMAASWCQGLAGIGTALVRGARFFADDRLLTAARTAAAGCRSVAPRVPLVTQCCGLAGIGEFLLDLAIASGDTSHRQDAIEVLHLMLTRSGGPRTAPSFPDATMAATTPCWATGASGVLSFLRRLADPSSPRLWMADGIASGWPR
;
A
#
# COMPACT_ATOMS: atom_id res chain seq x y z
N PHE A 1 8.49 14.89 -36.05
CA PHE A 1 8.89 15.17 -34.67
C PHE A 1 10.42 15.22 -34.69
N GLU A 2 11.03 16.13 -33.94
CA GLU A 2 12.48 16.15 -33.68
C GLU A 2 12.70 16.30 -32.17
N LEU A 3 12.11 15.43 -31.34
CA LEU A 3 12.07 15.64 -29.88
C LEU A 3 13.46 15.70 -29.24
N SER A 4 14.48 15.14 -29.90
CA SER A 4 15.88 15.16 -29.45
C SER A 4 16.74 16.29 -30.04
N ARG A 5 16.19 17.17 -30.88
CA ARG A 5 16.92 18.31 -31.49
C ARG A 5 16.24 19.64 -31.19
N CYS A 6 17.06 20.66 -30.95
CA CYS A 6 16.64 22.05 -30.84
C CYS A 6 17.54 22.87 -31.78
N ASP A 7 16.94 23.56 -32.75
CA ASP A 7 17.63 24.28 -33.83
C ASP A 7 18.66 23.42 -34.59
N GLY A 8 18.31 22.16 -34.86
CA GLY A 8 19.18 21.20 -35.54
C GLY A 8 20.31 20.62 -34.67
N VAL A 9 20.43 21.06 -33.42
CA VAL A 9 21.43 20.58 -32.46
C VAL A 9 20.83 19.53 -31.54
N GLN A 10 21.46 18.35 -31.47
CA GLN A 10 21.09 17.34 -30.49
C GLN A 10 21.46 17.80 -29.08
N ARG A 11 20.49 17.70 -28.15
CA ARG A 11 20.74 17.88 -26.72
C ARG A 11 20.81 16.53 -26.05
N TYR A 12 21.82 16.31 -25.21
CA TYR A 12 21.84 15.13 -24.37
C TYR A 12 20.74 15.22 -23.32
N GLY A 13 19.83 14.26 -23.35
CA GLY A 13 18.69 14.17 -22.45
C GLY A 13 17.92 12.88 -22.74
N TRP A 14 17.40 12.26 -21.69
CA TRP A 14 16.56 11.08 -21.81
C TRP A 14 15.52 11.09 -20.70
N SER A 15 14.34 10.56 -20.99
CA SER A 15 13.27 10.36 -20.01
C SER A 15 13.04 8.87 -19.85
N ALA A 16 13.13 8.37 -18.62
CA ALA A 16 13.08 6.94 -18.35
C ALA A 16 11.78 6.30 -18.86
N GLY A 17 11.91 5.24 -19.66
CA GLY A 17 10.78 4.54 -20.27
C GLY A 17 10.13 5.26 -21.47
N TYR A 18 10.37 6.56 -21.64
CA TYR A 18 9.85 7.36 -22.75
C TYR A 18 10.86 7.55 -23.89
N SER A 19 12.15 7.44 -23.60
CA SER A 19 13.23 7.53 -24.58
C SER A 19 13.73 6.15 -24.98
N HIS A 20 14.01 5.95 -26.27
CA HIS A 20 14.71 4.75 -26.73
C HIS A 20 16.12 4.65 -26.14
N VAL A 21 16.63 3.43 -25.91
CA VAL A 21 17.91 3.19 -25.19
C VAL A 21 19.13 3.87 -25.84
N CYS A 22 19.09 4.11 -27.16
CA CYS A 22 20.14 4.85 -27.89
C CYS A 22 20.34 6.27 -27.33
N GLN A 23 19.27 6.95 -26.89
CA GLN A 23 19.34 8.31 -26.37
C GLN A 23 20.07 8.34 -25.01
N ARG A 24 19.88 7.32 -24.18
CA ARG A 24 20.66 7.16 -22.93
C ARG A 24 22.15 7.01 -23.19
N ARG A 25 22.54 6.44 -24.34
CA ARG A 25 23.93 6.30 -24.79
C ARG A 25 24.46 7.52 -25.54
N ASN A 26 23.66 8.59 -25.65
CA ASN A 26 23.93 9.80 -26.43
C ASN A 26 24.26 9.52 -27.91
N GLU A 27 23.65 8.47 -28.48
CA GLU A 27 23.77 8.19 -29.91
C GLU A 27 23.01 9.26 -30.74
N PRO A 28 23.37 9.49 -32.02
CA PRO A 28 22.64 10.43 -32.86
C PRO A 28 21.17 10.06 -33.00
N ALA A 29 20.28 10.93 -32.54
CA ALA A 29 18.85 10.70 -32.56
C ALA A 29 18.30 10.65 -33.99
N ARG A 30 17.35 9.74 -34.20
CA ARG A 30 16.65 9.52 -35.47
C ARG A 30 15.16 9.80 -35.31
N VAL A 31 14.46 10.03 -36.43
CA VAL A 31 13.01 10.27 -36.43
C VAL A 31 12.24 9.07 -35.84
N GLU A 32 12.76 7.87 -36.01
CA GLU A 32 12.17 6.64 -35.50
C GLU A 32 12.24 6.51 -33.98
N ASP A 33 13.11 7.27 -33.31
CA ASP A 33 13.16 7.32 -31.84
C ASP A 33 11.97 8.11 -31.28
N ASP A 34 11.47 9.10 -32.01
CA ASP A 34 10.26 9.84 -31.62
C ASP A 34 8.99 8.96 -31.71
N TYR A 35 8.99 7.95 -32.58
CA TYR A 35 7.90 6.96 -32.64
C TYR A 35 7.90 6.04 -31.41
N TYR A 36 9.06 5.75 -30.83
CA TYR A 36 9.16 5.07 -29.54
C TYR A 36 8.54 5.93 -28.43
N SER A 37 8.93 7.20 -28.35
CA SER A 37 8.35 8.14 -27.38
C SER A 37 6.84 8.28 -27.54
N LEU A 38 6.34 8.33 -28.78
CA LEU A 38 4.91 8.30 -29.05
C LEU A 38 4.24 7.03 -28.50
N GLY A 39 4.85 5.85 -28.68
CA GLY A 39 4.35 4.59 -28.11
C GLY A 39 4.24 4.65 -26.58
N ALA A 40 5.28 5.14 -25.90
CA ALA A 40 5.31 5.31 -24.45
C ALA A 40 4.27 6.34 -23.97
N THR A 41 4.09 7.45 -24.68
CA THR A 41 3.06 8.45 -24.37
C THR A 41 1.65 7.89 -24.57
N LEU A 42 1.40 7.10 -25.62
CA LEU A 42 0.11 6.45 -25.83
C LEU A 42 -0.18 5.41 -24.73
N PHE A 43 0.83 4.65 -24.30
CA PHE A 43 0.72 3.78 -23.14
C PHE A 43 0.26 4.55 -21.89
N HIS A 44 0.95 5.65 -21.57
CA HIS A 44 0.59 6.49 -20.42
C HIS A 44 -0.82 7.07 -20.55
N ALA A 45 -1.18 7.60 -21.72
CA ALA A 45 -2.48 8.20 -21.96
C ALA A 45 -3.64 7.20 -21.77
N VAL A 46 -3.43 5.93 -22.10
CA VAL A 46 -4.45 4.87 -21.98
C VAL A 46 -4.54 4.31 -20.56
N THR A 47 -3.41 4.14 -19.90
CA THR A 47 -3.33 3.40 -18.62
C THR A 47 -3.29 4.32 -17.41
N GLY A 48 -2.78 5.54 -17.55
CA GLY A 48 -2.41 6.44 -16.44
C GLY A 48 -1.15 6.00 -15.69
N ILE A 49 -0.37 5.07 -16.26
CA ILE A 49 0.84 4.49 -15.68
C ILE A 49 2.04 4.94 -16.51
N ASP A 50 3.16 5.27 -15.88
CA ASP A 50 4.43 5.47 -16.59
C ASP A 50 5.03 4.13 -17.06
N PRO A 51 5.77 4.10 -18.18
CA PRO A 51 6.40 2.87 -18.64
C PRO A 51 7.29 2.26 -17.55
N ILE A 52 7.32 0.92 -17.49
CA ILE A 52 8.04 0.18 -16.44
C ILE A 52 9.55 0.27 -16.72
N VAL A 53 10.33 0.59 -15.68
CA VAL A 53 11.79 0.81 -15.77
C VAL A 53 12.57 0.11 -14.65
N MET A 54 12.05 -1.01 -14.17
CA MET A 54 12.59 -1.72 -13.00
C MET A 54 13.72 -2.71 -13.33
N ASP A 55 13.77 -3.21 -14.56
CA ASP A 55 14.81 -4.15 -14.98
C ASP A 55 16.04 -3.44 -15.55
N GLN A 56 17.21 -4.06 -15.44
CA GLN A 56 18.42 -3.57 -16.11
C GLN A 56 18.35 -3.81 -17.62
N ASP A 57 17.60 -4.83 -18.06
CA ASP A 57 17.31 -5.10 -19.45
C ASP A 57 16.16 -4.21 -19.97
N PRO A 58 16.41 -3.32 -20.95
CA PRO A 58 15.37 -2.51 -21.58
C PRO A 58 14.28 -3.32 -22.28
N GLU A 59 14.59 -4.51 -22.81
CA GLU A 59 13.58 -5.35 -23.48
C GLU A 59 12.58 -5.93 -22.48
N ALA A 60 13.07 -6.40 -21.32
CA ALA A 60 12.21 -6.82 -20.22
C ALA A 60 11.27 -5.70 -19.74
N ASN A 61 11.76 -4.46 -19.65
CA ASN A 61 10.97 -3.27 -19.30
C ASN A 61 9.86 -2.97 -20.32
N VAL A 62 10.15 -3.08 -21.63
CA VAL A 62 9.14 -2.95 -22.69
C VAL A 62 8.10 -4.07 -22.58
N ALA A 63 8.53 -5.31 -22.34
CA ALA A 63 7.61 -6.45 -22.16
C ALA A 63 6.66 -6.25 -20.96
N GLN A 64 7.15 -5.69 -19.86
CA GLN A 64 6.33 -5.38 -18.69
C GLN A 64 5.37 -4.21 -18.93
N THR A 65 5.83 -3.18 -19.65
CA THR A 65 4.98 -2.07 -20.10
C THR A 65 3.81 -2.58 -20.95
N LEU A 66 4.07 -3.49 -21.90
CA LEU A 66 3.02 -4.11 -22.72
C LEU A 66 2.11 -5.06 -21.92
N SER A 67 2.65 -5.74 -20.90
CA SER A 67 1.85 -6.57 -19.99
C SER A 67 0.89 -5.71 -19.17
N CYS A 68 1.30 -4.54 -18.69
CA CYS A 68 0.43 -3.56 -18.05
C CYS A 68 -0.69 -3.09 -19.01
N LEU A 69 -0.34 -2.74 -20.24
CA LEU A 69 -1.32 -2.30 -21.24
C LEU A 69 -2.37 -3.39 -21.52
N THR A 70 -1.91 -4.63 -21.62
CA THR A 70 -2.76 -5.81 -21.82
C THR A 70 -3.70 -6.05 -20.65
N ALA A 71 -3.25 -5.84 -19.41
CA ALA A 71 -4.10 -5.95 -18.23
C ALA A 71 -5.25 -4.91 -18.23
N VAL A 72 -4.99 -3.70 -18.75
CA VAL A 72 -5.99 -2.62 -18.84
C VAL A 72 -6.94 -2.81 -20.04
N CYS A 73 -6.41 -3.14 -21.21
CA CYS A 73 -7.17 -3.10 -22.48
C CYS A 73 -7.60 -4.47 -23.01
N GLY A 74 -7.03 -5.57 -22.49
CA GLY A 74 -7.18 -6.90 -23.06
C GLY A 74 -6.23 -7.15 -24.24
N ALA A 75 -5.73 -8.39 -24.36
CA ALA A 75 -4.69 -8.76 -25.33
C ALA A 75 -5.11 -8.56 -26.80
N GLY A 76 -6.41 -8.64 -27.09
CA GLY A 76 -6.96 -8.46 -28.44
C GLY A 76 -7.21 -7.01 -28.85
N ALA A 77 -6.98 -6.02 -27.97
CA ALA A 77 -7.28 -4.63 -28.29
C ALA A 77 -6.30 -4.07 -29.35
N PRO A 78 -6.78 -3.41 -30.43
CA PRO A 78 -5.92 -2.82 -31.46
C PRO A 78 -4.84 -1.87 -30.93
N VAL A 79 -5.13 -1.16 -29.83
CA VAL A 79 -4.18 -0.26 -29.17
C VAL A 79 -2.95 -1.00 -28.63
N VAL A 80 -3.10 -2.25 -28.17
CA VAL A 80 -1.99 -3.08 -27.66
C VAL A 80 -1.02 -3.39 -28.78
N GLY A 81 -1.54 -3.83 -29.93
CA GLY A 81 -0.71 -4.11 -31.11
C GLY A 81 -0.01 -2.86 -31.64
N LEU A 82 -0.70 -1.72 -31.66
CA LEU A 82 -0.09 -0.45 -32.08
C LEU A 82 1.05 -0.03 -31.15
N VAL A 83 0.82 -0.01 -29.83
CA VAL A 83 1.84 0.43 -28.86
C VAL A 83 3.03 -0.53 -28.86
N ARG A 84 2.79 -1.85 -28.95
CA ARG A 84 3.87 -2.84 -29.13
C ARG A 84 4.75 -2.50 -30.33
N ASP A 85 4.14 -2.29 -31.49
CA ASP A 85 4.89 -2.03 -32.71
C ASP A 85 5.60 -0.65 -32.69
N LEU A 86 5.08 0.32 -31.93
CA LEU A 86 5.75 1.61 -31.70
C LEU A 86 6.93 1.50 -30.71
N LEU A 87 6.88 0.56 -29.76
CA LEU A 87 7.96 0.30 -28.80
C LEU A 87 8.97 -0.75 -29.28
N ASP A 88 8.77 -1.30 -30.49
CA ASP A 88 9.62 -2.34 -31.08
C ASP A 88 11.08 -1.86 -31.24
N ALA A 89 12.04 -2.76 -31.09
CA ALA A 89 13.46 -2.47 -31.27
C ALA A 89 13.80 -2.09 -32.73
N ASP A 90 13.08 -2.64 -33.71
CA ASP A 90 13.30 -2.37 -35.14
C ASP A 90 12.67 -1.02 -35.57
N PRO A 91 13.47 -0.03 -36.02
CA PRO A 91 12.97 1.26 -36.50
C PRO A 91 12.01 1.16 -37.70
N ALA A 92 12.12 0.11 -38.54
CA ALA A 92 11.22 -0.11 -39.66
C ALA A 92 9.80 -0.49 -39.19
N VAL A 93 9.71 -1.30 -38.12
CA VAL A 93 8.44 -1.66 -37.47
C VAL A 93 7.79 -0.42 -36.87
N ARG A 94 8.54 0.39 -36.10
CA ARG A 94 8.06 1.66 -35.54
C ARG A 94 7.54 2.62 -36.61
N SER A 95 8.29 2.77 -37.70
CA SER A 95 7.90 3.62 -38.84
C SER A 95 6.63 3.13 -39.55
N SER A 96 6.45 1.82 -39.66
CA SER A 96 5.23 1.21 -40.19
C SER A 96 4.04 1.49 -39.28
N ALA A 97 4.20 1.31 -37.96
CA ALA A 97 3.19 1.59 -36.96
C ALA A 97 2.74 3.06 -36.98
N ALA A 98 3.69 4.00 -37.02
CA ALA A 98 3.40 5.43 -37.13
C ALA A 98 2.63 5.78 -38.41
N ARG A 99 2.96 5.16 -39.55
CA ARG A 99 2.19 5.34 -40.80
C ARG A 99 0.76 4.83 -40.67
N ARG A 100 0.56 3.64 -40.08
CA ARG A 100 -0.79 3.10 -39.84
C ARG A 100 -1.62 3.99 -38.90
N LEU A 101 -1.00 4.54 -37.85
CA LEU A 101 -1.66 5.45 -36.93
C LEU A 101 -2.20 6.71 -37.64
N ARG A 102 -1.45 7.28 -38.59
CA ARG A 102 -1.89 8.46 -39.37
C ARG A 102 -3.14 8.21 -40.21
N THR A 103 -3.38 6.96 -40.62
CA THR A 103 -4.56 6.60 -41.43
C THR A 103 -5.68 5.98 -40.60
N THR A 104 -5.50 5.83 -39.28
CA THR A 104 -6.50 5.22 -38.39
C THR A 104 -7.46 6.29 -37.86
N THR A 105 -8.76 6.13 -38.07
CA THR A 105 -9.79 7.07 -37.63
C THR A 105 -10.34 6.78 -36.22
N VAL A 106 -10.38 5.52 -35.80
CA VAL A 106 -10.80 5.10 -34.45
C VAL A 106 -9.98 3.89 -34.00
N LEU A 107 -9.38 3.95 -32.81
CA LEU A 107 -8.79 2.80 -32.13
C LEU A 107 -9.73 2.34 -31.03
N GLY A 108 -10.23 1.11 -31.15
CA GLY A 108 -11.01 0.49 -30.09
C GLY A 108 -10.14 0.24 -28.86
N LEU A 109 -10.58 0.74 -27.70
CA LEU A 109 -10.11 0.25 -26.42
C LEU A 109 -10.92 -1.01 -26.10
N GLY A 110 -10.24 -2.13 -25.86
CA GLY A 110 -10.91 -3.32 -25.33
C GLY A 110 -11.27 -3.13 -23.86
N GLY A 111 -11.95 -4.13 -23.29
CA GLY A 111 -12.15 -4.22 -21.83
C GLY A 111 -10.97 -4.92 -21.16
N PRO A 112 -10.80 -4.77 -19.83
CA PRO A 112 -9.80 -5.51 -19.09
C PRO A 112 -9.92 -7.01 -19.37
N ALA A 113 -8.77 -7.68 -19.54
CA ALA A 113 -8.76 -9.09 -19.92
C ALA A 113 -9.34 -9.94 -18.78
N VAL A 114 -10.44 -10.65 -19.07
CA VAL A 114 -10.92 -11.75 -18.22
C VAL A 114 -10.28 -13.03 -18.73
N GLY A 115 -9.01 -13.24 -18.38
CA GLY A 115 -8.29 -14.48 -18.64
C GLY A 115 -7.91 -15.12 -17.32
N SER A 116 -7.98 -16.45 -17.22
CA SER A 116 -7.38 -17.17 -16.10
C SER A 116 -5.89 -16.87 -16.11
N PRO A 117 -5.34 -16.23 -15.06
CA PRO A 117 -3.92 -15.98 -15.03
C PRO A 117 -3.15 -17.32 -15.00
N PRO A 118 -1.91 -17.35 -15.49
CA PRO A 118 -1.10 -18.57 -15.45
C PRO A 118 -0.94 -19.03 -13.99
N ASP A 119 -0.80 -20.35 -13.80
CA ASP A 119 -0.59 -20.93 -12.48
C ASP A 119 0.62 -20.27 -11.79
N LEU A 120 0.40 -19.82 -10.56
CA LEU A 120 1.34 -18.98 -9.82
C LEU A 120 1.84 -19.73 -8.59
N SER A 121 3.11 -20.13 -8.62
CA SER A 121 3.77 -20.61 -7.41
C SER A 121 4.15 -19.43 -6.53
N LEU A 122 3.47 -19.29 -5.39
CA LEU A 122 3.70 -18.20 -4.44
C LEU A 122 4.99 -18.38 -3.62
N ALA A 123 5.38 -19.63 -3.34
CA ALA A 123 6.51 -19.90 -2.44
C ALA A 123 7.87 -19.34 -2.94
N PRO A 124 8.23 -19.44 -4.23
CA PRO A 124 9.43 -18.79 -4.76
C PRO A 124 9.40 -17.26 -4.62
N ILE A 125 8.25 -16.64 -4.91
CA ILE A 125 8.07 -15.18 -4.85
C ILE A 125 8.22 -14.70 -3.41
N LEU A 126 7.56 -15.37 -2.47
CA LEU A 126 7.65 -15.06 -1.05
C LEU A 126 9.10 -15.17 -0.54
N ARG A 127 9.77 -16.30 -0.84
CA ARG A 127 11.15 -16.54 -0.42
C ARG A 127 12.11 -15.51 -1.02
N HIS A 128 11.97 -15.19 -2.30
CA HIS A 128 12.80 -14.19 -2.96
C HIS A 128 12.58 -12.80 -2.34
N THR A 129 11.32 -12.41 -2.14
CA THR A 129 10.99 -11.10 -1.54
C THR A 129 11.53 -10.99 -0.12
N LEU A 130 11.45 -12.06 0.69
CA LEU A 130 12.09 -12.11 2.00
C LEU A 130 13.62 -11.93 1.90
N GLY A 131 14.27 -12.59 0.94
CA GLY A 131 15.70 -12.41 0.68
C GLY A 131 16.07 -10.97 0.31
N VAL A 132 15.26 -10.28 -0.49
CA VAL A 132 15.44 -8.86 -0.83
C VAL A 132 15.32 -7.97 0.41
N VAL A 133 14.29 -8.21 1.24
CA VAL A 133 14.07 -7.45 2.49
C VAL A 133 15.22 -7.68 3.48
N LEU A 134 15.71 -8.92 3.60
CA LEU A 134 16.89 -9.26 4.40
C LEU A 134 18.16 -8.57 3.87
N GLY A 135 18.38 -8.55 2.56
CA GLY A 135 19.51 -7.86 1.97
C GLY A 135 19.52 -6.36 2.28
N HIS A 136 18.35 -5.71 2.29
CA HIS A 136 18.25 -4.32 2.76
C HIS A 136 18.56 -4.16 4.25
N ALA A 137 18.07 -5.09 5.09
CA ALA A 137 18.37 -5.08 6.53
C ALA A 137 19.88 -5.19 6.79
N GLU A 138 20.55 -6.12 6.10
CA GLU A 138 21.99 -6.33 6.21
C GLU A 138 22.79 -5.12 5.72
N ALA A 139 22.37 -4.49 4.61
CA ALA A 139 22.99 -3.27 4.11
C ALA A 139 22.92 -2.13 5.14
N ILE A 140 21.75 -1.91 5.75
CA ILE A 140 21.56 -0.91 6.81
C ILE A 140 22.45 -1.21 8.03
N LEU A 141 22.56 -2.48 8.42
CA LEU A 141 23.37 -2.90 9.58
C LEU A 141 24.88 -2.82 9.32
N ALA A 142 25.31 -2.91 8.07
CA ALA A 142 26.72 -2.76 7.67
C ALA A 142 27.18 -1.30 7.71
N GLU A 143 26.25 -0.35 7.67
CA GLU A 143 26.54 1.08 7.70
C GLU A 143 26.86 1.58 9.12
N ASP A 144 27.86 2.46 9.24
CA ASP A 144 28.08 3.19 10.49
C ASP A 144 27.13 4.39 10.56
N VAL A 145 25.97 4.19 11.17
CA VAL A 145 24.96 5.23 11.43
C VAL A 145 25.52 6.47 12.14
N ARG A 146 26.65 6.39 12.86
CA ARG A 146 27.29 7.55 13.49
C ARG A 146 27.99 8.48 12.49
N LYS A 147 28.26 7.98 11.28
CA LYS A 147 28.89 8.74 10.19
C LYS A 147 27.86 9.43 9.29
N HIS A 148 26.58 9.19 9.52
CA HIS A 148 25.51 9.81 8.74
C HIS A 148 25.28 11.25 9.17
N VAL A 149 25.04 12.13 8.19
CA VAL A 149 24.68 13.54 8.44
C VAL A 149 23.29 13.63 9.07
N LEU A 150 22.38 12.73 8.70
CA LEU A 150 21.05 12.60 9.28
C LEU A 150 20.81 11.16 9.75
N PRO A 151 20.21 10.96 10.93
CA PRO A 151 19.86 9.62 11.40
C PRO A 151 18.82 8.97 10.45
N PRO A 152 18.80 7.63 10.34
CA PRO A 152 17.82 6.94 9.51
C PRO A 152 16.40 7.14 10.05
N PRO A 153 15.37 7.17 9.17
CA PRO A 153 13.98 7.23 9.61
C PRO A 153 13.63 5.98 10.42
N VAL A 154 12.96 6.16 11.56
CA VAL A 154 12.65 5.05 12.49
C VAL A 154 11.17 4.65 12.48
N THR A 155 10.31 5.41 11.83
CA THR A 155 8.84 5.26 11.85
C THR A 155 8.37 3.92 11.23
N ALA A 156 7.11 3.57 11.46
CA ALA A 156 6.52 2.37 10.86
C ALA A 156 6.21 2.54 9.37
N TYR A 157 5.91 3.76 8.92
CA TYR A 157 5.52 4.04 7.54
C TYR A 157 6.69 3.88 6.55
N ASP A 158 7.74 4.66 6.74
CA ASP A 158 8.91 4.78 5.85
C ASP A 158 10.25 4.57 6.55
N GLY A 159 10.23 4.05 7.78
CA GLY A 159 11.41 3.83 8.59
C GLY A 159 11.66 2.39 9.01
N LEU A 160 12.64 2.25 9.91
CA LEU A 160 13.11 0.95 10.39
C LEU A 160 12.04 0.14 11.13
N ALA A 161 11.09 0.76 11.85
CA ALA A 161 10.07 0.00 12.59
C ALA A 161 9.18 -0.83 11.66
N GLY A 162 8.89 -0.34 10.45
CA GLY A 162 8.17 -1.07 9.42
C GLY A 162 8.86 -2.38 9.04
N LEU A 163 10.16 -2.26 8.74
CA LEU A 163 11.03 -3.37 8.40
C LEU A 163 11.18 -4.37 9.56
N VAL A 164 11.45 -3.86 10.77
CA VAL A 164 11.60 -4.66 11.99
C VAL A 164 10.35 -5.48 12.28
N MET A 165 9.16 -4.86 12.20
CA MET A 165 7.89 -5.54 12.46
C MET A 165 7.63 -6.71 11.50
N GLU A 166 7.92 -6.54 10.20
CA GLU A 166 7.74 -7.64 9.25
C GLU A 166 8.79 -8.74 9.46
N LEU A 167 10.08 -8.40 9.63
CA LEU A 167 11.13 -9.40 9.85
C LEU A 167 10.92 -10.20 11.14
N ALA A 168 10.29 -9.62 12.17
CA ALA A 168 9.91 -10.34 13.39
C ALA A 168 8.94 -11.51 13.12
N ARG A 169 8.29 -11.57 11.95
CA ARG A 169 7.35 -12.64 11.56
C ARG A 169 8.04 -13.83 10.88
N HIS A 170 9.34 -13.74 10.62
CA HIS A 170 10.10 -14.79 9.91
C HIS A 170 11.20 -15.34 10.83
N PRO A 171 11.10 -16.61 11.30
CA PRO A 171 12.10 -17.20 12.20
C PRO A 171 13.53 -17.09 11.68
N GLU A 172 13.74 -17.28 10.38
CA GLU A 172 15.04 -17.17 9.71
C GLU A 172 15.62 -15.75 9.72
N ALA A 173 14.78 -14.72 9.94
CA ALA A 173 15.19 -13.31 9.94
C ALA A 173 15.34 -12.72 11.35
N LEU A 174 15.02 -13.47 12.40
CA LEU A 174 14.90 -12.94 13.76
C LEU A 174 16.20 -12.32 14.30
N THR A 175 17.37 -12.84 13.89
CA THR A 175 18.68 -12.27 14.22
C THR A 175 18.84 -10.86 13.64
N ALA A 176 18.57 -10.69 12.35
CA ALA A 176 18.64 -9.39 11.69
C ALA A 176 17.58 -8.42 12.25
N ALA A 177 16.37 -8.91 12.51
CA ALA A 177 15.29 -8.14 13.15
C ALA A 177 15.72 -7.63 14.53
N SER A 178 16.38 -8.46 15.33
CA SER A 178 16.90 -8.10 16.66
C SER A 178 17.98 -7.03 16.60
N GLN A 179 18.90 -7.12 15.65
CA GLN A 179 19.94 -6.11 15.45
C GLN A 179 19.35 -4.77 14.99
N LEU A 180 18.43 -4.80 14.03
CA LEU A 180 17.71 -3.61 13.56
C LEU A 180 16.84 -3.00 14.66
N ALA A 181 16.19 -3.81 15.50
CA ALA A 181 15.39 -3.32 16.62
C ALA A 181 16.27 -2.56 17.63
N ARG A 182 17.46 -3.08 17.96
CA ARG A 182 18.43 -2.37 18.82
C ARG A 182 18.92 -1.07 18.19
N LEU A 183 19.17 -1.05 16.88
CA LEU A 183 19.51 0.16 16.15
C LEU A 183 18.35 1.19 16.21
N THR A 184 17.13 0.74 15.95
CA THR A 184 15.92 1.57 15.98
C THR A 184 15.72 2.16 17.38
N ALA A 185 15.87 1.36 18.42
CA ALA A 185 15.84 1.77 19.82
C ALA A 185 16.95 2.79 20.17
N PHE A 186 18.14 2.64 19.59
CA PHE A 186 19.24 3.59 19.76
C PHE A 186 18.92 4.95 19.12
N VAL A 187 18.36 4.95 17.90
CA VAL A 187 18.06 6.18 17.15
C VAL A 187 16.85 6.90 17.75
N VAL A 188 15.75 6.21 18.03
CA VAL A 188 14.50 6.84 18.52
C VAL A 188 14.68 7.61 19.83
N LYS A 189 15.67 7.23 20.66
CA LYS A 189 16.01 7.94 21.91
C LYS A 189 16.79 9.25 21.70
N ARG A 190 17.23 9.53 20.47
CA ARG A 190 18.12 10.66 20.12
C ARG A 190 17.48 11.61 19.12
N VAL A 191 16.31 11.28 18.60
CA VAL A 191 15.56 12.11 17.67
C VAL A 191 14.18 12.39 18.24
N GLU A 192 13.65 13.56 17.93
CA GLU A 192 12.26 13.87 18.24
C GLU A 192 11.36 13.10 17.28
N VAL A 193 10.50 12.25 17.84
CA VAL A 193 9.56 11.42 17.10
C VAL A 193 8.18 11.58 17.74
N PRO A 194 7.14 11.94 16.96
CA PRO A 194 5.84 12.27 17.52
C PRO A 194 5.13 11.06 18.15
N PRO A 195 4.13 11.26 19.01
CA PRO A 195 3.29 10.20 19.57
C PRO A 195 2.25 9.74 18.54
N ALA A 196 2.67 8.91 17.59
CA ALA A 196 1.82 8.42 16.50
C ALA A 196 2.11 6.95 16.17
N LEU A 197 1.14 6.28 15.54
CA LEU A 197 1.29 4.89 15.11
C LEU A 197 2.21 4.78 13.90
N LEU A 198 1.82 5.30 12.74
CA LEU A 198 2.57 5.09 11.50
C LEU A 198 3.81 5.98 11.39
N TYR A 199 3.71 7.21 11.89
CA TYR A 199 4.79 8.21 11.83
C TYR A 199 5.44 8.50 13.18
N GLY A 200 5.28 7.62 14.17
CA GLY A 200 5.64 7.97 15.54
C GLY A 200 6.13 6.82 16.42
N ARG A 201 6.36 7.16 17.69
CA ARG A 201 6.95 6.27 18.70
C ARG A 201 6.08 5.06 19.03
N THR A 202 4.77 5.14 18.84
CA THR A 202 3.87 4.01 19.09
C THR A 202 4.14 2.88 18.10
N GLY A 203 4.32 3.17 16.81
CA GLY A 203 4.71 2.15 15.84
C GLY A 203 6.11 1.58 16.09
N VAL A 204 7.05 2.43 16.52
CA VAL A 204 8.38 1.98 16.94
C VAL A 204 8.26 1.00 18.10
N SER A 205 7.52 1.37 19.14
CA SER A 205 7.31 0.53 20.32
C SER A 205 6.75 -0.85 19.97
N LEU A 206 5.70 -0.91 19.12
CA LEU A 206 5.13 -2.18 18.67
C LEU A 206 6.15 -3.04 17.91
N ALA A 207 6.98 -2.45 17.06
CA ALA A 207 8.01 -3.19 16.33
C ALA A 207 9.06 -3.78 17.28
N LEU A 208 9.50 -3.00 18.29
CA LEU A 208 10.42 -3.48 19.32
C LEU A 208 9.79 -4.61 20.16
N GLN A 209 8.51 -4.46 20.55
CA GLN A 209 7.77 -5.48 21.27
C GLN A 209 7.64 -6.77 20.46
N ALA A 210 7.30 -6.69 19.17
CA ALA A 210 7.17 -7.87 18.31
C ALA A 210 8.45 -8.70 18.26
N VAL A 211 9.62 -8.04 18.16
CA VAL A 211 10.91 -8.71 18.22
C VAL A 211 11.23 -9.21 19.62
N ALA A 212 10.95 -8.43 20.67
CA ALA A 212 11.17 -8.83 22.05
C ALA A 212 10.37 -10.10 22.41
N SER A 213 9.11 -10.18 21.98
CA SER A 213 8.25 -11.36 22.17
C SER A 213 8.74 -12.56 21.35
N ALA A 214 9.14 -12.37 20.09
CA ALA A 214 9.62 -13.45 19.24
C ALA A 214 11.00 -14.00 19.68
N GLY A 215 11.90 -13.13 20.16
CA GLY A 215 13.26 -13.47 20.56
C GLY A 215 13.49 -13.67 22.06
N GLY A 216 12.49 -13.40 22.91
CA GLY A 216 12.62 -13.47 24.36
C GLY A 216 13.60 -12.44 24.95
N ASP A 217 13.61 -11.20 24.45
CA ASP A 217 14.53 -10.14 24.89
C ASP A 217 13.83 -9.14 25.86
N PRO A 218 13.98 -9.30 27.19
CA PRO A 218 13.35 -8.42 28.17
C PRO A 218 13.94 -7.01 28.18
N ALA A 219 15.18 -6.81 27.74
CA ALA A 219 15.77 -5.48 27.66
C ALA A 219 15.13 -4.68 26.52
N LEU A 220 14.89 -5.33 25.38
CA LEU A 220 14.17 -4.72 24.26
C LEU A 220 12.71 -4.43 24.62
N GLN A 221 12.06 -5.33 25.36
CA GLN A 221 10.70 -5.11 25.90
C GLN A 221 10.65 -3.85 26.78
N GLY A 222 11.57 -3.72 27.75
CA GLY A 222 11.63 -2.54 28.61
C GLY A 222 11.87 -1.24 27.84
N ILE A 223 12.63 -1.28 26.73
CA ILE A 223 12.78 -0.11 25.86
C ILE A 223 11.48 0.20 25.13
N ALA A 224 10.81 -0.81 24.57
CA ALA A 224 9.52 -0.65 23.88
C ALA A 224 8.50 0.06 24.78
N GLU A 225 8.40 -0.36 26.04
CA GLU A 225 7.54 0.28 27.03
C GLU A 225 7.98 1.72 27.35
N SER A 226 9.28 1.95 27.56
CA SER A 226 9.80 3.28 27.96
C SER A 226 9.58 4.40 26.92
N ILE A 227 9.37 4.04 25.65
CA ILE A 227 9.18 5.02 24.56
C ILE A 227 7.71 5.19 24.19
N LEU A 228 6.78 4.44 24.78
CA LEU A 228 5.35 4.64 24.53
C LEU A 228 4.90 6.03 24.98
N PRO A 229 3.96 6.65 24.25
CA PRO A 229 3.37 7.92 24.69
C PRO A 229 2.59 7.77 25.99
N GLY A 230 2.70 8.76 26.86
CA GLY A 230 1.99 8.82 28.15
C GLY A 230 0.68 9.61 28.10
N GLU A 231 -0.01 9.71 29.25
CA GLU A 231 -1.30 10.42 29.37
C GLU A 231 -1.23 11.90 28.96
N GLU A 232 -0.14 12.60 29.26
CA GLU A 232 0.03 14.02 28.92
C GLU A 232 0.04 14.23 27.40
N GLU A 233 0.73 13.38 26.66
CA GLU A 233 0.77 13.45 25.20
C GLU A 233 -0.61 13.13 24.60
N ILE A 234 -1.30 12.12 25.17
CA ILE A 234 -2.68 11.81 24.80
C ILE A 234 -3.60 13.00 25.09
N ALA A 235 -3.40 13.74 26.18
CA ALA A 235 -4.23 14.91 26.53
C ALA A 235 -4.01 16.11 25.57
N ASN A 236 -2.79 16.26 25.04
CA ASN A 236 -2.40 17.37 24.17
C ASN A 236 -2.63 17.11 22.67
N GLU A 237 -2.77 15.85 22.24
CA GLU A 237 -2.94 15.51 20.82
C GLU A 237 -4.22 16.13 20.21
N ARG A 238 -4.15 16.71 19.02
CA ARG A 238 -5.33 17.34 18.36
C ARG A 238 -5.77 16.59 17.11
N ARG A 239 -4.93 15.72 16.58
CA ARG A 239 -5.21 14.86 15.44
C ARG A 239 -6.01 13.65 15.92
N VAL A 240 -7.00 13.26 15.14
CA VAL A 240 -7.95 12.20 15.53
C VAL A 240 -7.68 10.88 14.83
N ASP A 241 -6.80 10.88 13.83
CA ASP A 241 -6.68 9.80 12.85
C ASP A 241 -5.75 8.64 13.26
N VAL A 242 -5.67 7.61 12.40
CA VAL A 242 -4.86 6.40 12.61
C VAL A 242 -3.37 6.66 12.41
N THR A 243 -3.03 7.59 11.54
CA THR A 243 -1.66 7.77 11.06
C THR A 243 -0.83 8.61 12.03
N HIS A 244 -1.43 9.65 12.59
CA HIS A 244 -0.81 10.68 13.41
C HIS A 244 -1.50 10.90 14.76
N GLY A 245 -2.73 10.43 14.94
CA GLY A 245 -3.62 10.91 15.99
C GLY A 245 -4.09 9.87 17.00
N LEU A 246 -5.14 10.26 17.72
CA LEU A 246 -5.74 9.50 18.83
C LEU A 246 -6.18 8.10 18.44
N ALA A 247 -6.74 7.89 17.23
CA ALA A 247 -7.13 6.55 16.81
C ALA A 247 -5.92 5.63 16.62
N GLY A 248 -4.82 6.15 16.07
CA GLY A 248 -3.57 5.42 15.92
C GLY A 248 -2.92 5.07 17.24
N LEU A 249 -2.86 6.05 18.15
CA LEU A 249 -2.39 5.85 19.52
C LEU A 249 -3.18 4.75 20.22
N GLY A 250 -4.51 4.85 20.20
CA GLY A 250 -5.40 3.88 20.82
C GLY A 250 -5.24 2.46 20.24
N LEU A 251 -5.17 2.32 18.91
CA LEU A 251 -4.87 1.03 18.27
C LEU A 251 -3.53 0.46 18.74
N GLY A 252 -2.51 1.31 18.85
CA GLY A 252 -1.21 0.88 19.30
C GLY A 252 -1.20 0.44 20.77
N PHE A 253 -1.93 1.11 21.66
CA PHE A 253 -2.06 0.67 23.04
C PHE A 253 -2.82 -0.64 23.18
N LEU A 254 -3.88 -0.84 22.39
CA LEU A 254 -4.62 -2.10 22.34
C LEU A 254 -3.72 -3.27 21.89
N GLU A 255 -2.97 -3.07 20.81
CA GLU A 255 -2.02 -4.08 20.32
C GLU A 255 -0.88 -4.34 21.30
N PHE A 256 -0.37 -3.28 21.94
CA PHE A 256 0.67 -3.42 22.95
C PHE A 256 0.19 -4.23 24.15
N ALA A 257 -1.03 -3.95 24.62
CA ALA A 257 -1.68 -4.67 25.71
C ALA A 257 -1.84 -6.17 25.39
N ALA A 258 -2.18 -6.52 24.16
CA ALA A 258 -2.43 -7.90 23.74
C ALA A 258 -1.23 -8.84 23.94
N SER A 259 -0.01 -8.30 23.95
CA SER A 259 1.23 -9.07 24.15
C SER A 259 1.97 -8.70 25.44
N ALA A 260 1.43 -7.78 26.25
CA ALA A 260 2.06 -7.35 27.50
C ALA A 260 1.74 -8.33 28.65
N PRO A 261 2.71 -8.58 29.57
CA PRO A 261 2.44 -9.37 30.78
C PRO A 261 1.37 -8.74 31.69
N ASP A 262 1.38 -7.42 31.81
CA ASP A 262 0.33 -6.63 32.46
C ASP A 262 -0.34 -5.71 31.43
N PRO A 263 -1.53 -6.06 30.92
CA PRO A 263 -2.20 -5.28 29.88
C PRO A 263 -2.87 -4.01 30.42
N GLU A 264 -3.18 -3.97 31.70
CA GLU A 264 -4.12 -3.02 32.32
C GLU A 264 -3.67 -1.54 32.22
N PRO A 265 -2.39 -1.18 32.40
CA PRO A 265 -1.92 0.19 32.16
C PRO A 265 -2.12 0.66 30.71
N PHE A 266 -1.91 -0.21 29.74
CA PHE A 266 -2.04 0.13 28.31
C PHE A 266 -3.50 0.22 27.89
N LEU A 267 -4.37 -0.63 28.45
CA LEU A 267 -5.82 -0.53 28.25
C LEU A 267 -6.38 0.81 28.75
N ARG A 268 -5.90 1.32 29.90
CA ARG A 268 -6.29 2.66 30.37
C ARG A 268 -5.86 3.78 29.42
N LEU A 269 -4.69 3.67 28.79
CA LEU A 269 -4.27 4.65 27.77
C LEU A 269 -5.16 4.57 26.52
N ALA A 270 -5.55 3.37 26.10
CA ALA A 270 -6.52 3.18 25.03
C ALA A 270 -7.90 3.78 25.39
N ASP A 271 -8.36 3.62 26.63
CA ASP A 271 -9.58 4.26 27.14
C ASP A 271 -9.51 5.78 27.03
N ARG A 272 -8.38 6.39 27.40
CA ARG A 272 -8.20 7.85 27.26
C ARG A 272 -8.29 8.31 25.81
N CYS A 273 -7.68 7.58 24.87
CA CYS A 273 -7.83 7.88 23.44
C CYS A 273 -9.30 7.78 23.00
N ALA A 274 -10.02 6.74 23.43
CA ALA A 274 -11.43 6.56 23.10
C ALA A 274 -12.32 7.66 23.69
N GLU A 275 -12.16 8.02 24.97
CA GLU A 275 -12.90 9.10 25.62
C GLU A 275 -12.74 10.42 24.87
N ARG A 276 -11.51 10.76 24.47
CA ARG A 276 -11.24 11.99 23.71
C ARG A 276 -11.95 12.03 22.36
N LEU A 277 -12.11 10.89 21.69
CA LEU A 277 -12.86 10.79 20.43
C LEU A 277 -14.37 10.75 20.65
N LEU A 278 -14.84 10.12 21.72
CA LEU A 278 -16.26 10.02 22.06
C LEU A 278 -16.87 11.35 22.47
N PHE A 279 -16.12 12.18 23.19
CA PHE A 279 -16.56 13.49 23.66
C PHE A 279 -16.02 14.65 22.80
N GLY A 280 -15.23 14.36 21.76
CA GLY A 280 -14.61 15.33 20.87
C GLY A 280 -15.24 15.39 19.48
N GLU A 281 -16.57 15.48 19.37
CA GLU A 281 -17.24 15.51 18.06
C GLU A 281 -16.79 16.70 17.19
N ASP A 282 -16.70 17.90 17.77
CA ASP A 282 -16.19 19.08 17.06
C ASP A 282 -14.72 18.92 16.65
N LEU A 283 -13.93 18.21 17.46
CA LEU A 283 -12.52 17.92 17.13
C LEU A 283 -12.44 17.01 15.90
N ILE A 284 -13.25 15.95 15.86
CA ILE A 284 -13.32 15.03 14.73
C ILE A 284 -13.77 15.79 13.48
N GLU A 285 -14.92 16.47 13.54
CA GLU A 285 -15.49 17.15 12.37
C GLU A 285 -14.57 18.29 11.89
N GLY A 286 -13.90 19.00 12.80
CA GLY A 286 -12.90 20.01 12.45
C GLY A 286 -11.70 19.42 11.70
N ASN A 287 -11.15 18.29 12.17
CA ASN A 287 -10.07 17.59 11.48
C ASN A 287 -10.51 17.08 10.10
N LEU A 288 -11.70 16.47 10.00
CA LEU A 288 -12.20 15.92 8.73
C LEU A 288 -12.47 17.02 7.69
N ARG A 289 -12.96 18.19 8.11
CA ARG A 289 -13.17 19.35 7.22
C ARG A 289 -11.87 20.01 6.76
N ALA A 290 -10.79 19.89 7.53
CA ALA A 290 -9.49 20.44 7.17
C ALA A 290 -8.74 19.57 6.13
N LEU A 291 -9.21 18.34 5.88
CA LEU A 291 -8.62 17.47 4.88
C LEU A 291 -8.88 17.97 3.46
N PRO A 292 -7.96 17.72 2.51
CA PRO A 292 -8.14 18.13 1.13
C PRO A 292 -9.43 17.57 0.52
N VAL A 293 -10.23 18.46 -0.06
CA VAL A 293 -11.39 18.09 -0.87
C VAL A 293 -10.94 17.98 -2.32
N GLY A 294 -10.92 16.76 -2.84
CA GLY A 294 -10.63 16.49 -4.25
C GLY A 294 -11.86 16.68 -5.14
N ASP A 295 -11.66 16.62 -6.46
CA ASP A 295 -12.77 16.49 -7.40
C ASP A 295 -13.53 15.18 -7.13
N PRO A 296 -14.84 15.24 -6.80
CA PRO A 296 -15.63 14.05 -6.53
C PRO A 296 -15.65 13.05 -7.68
N ALA A 297 -15.47 13.48 -8.94
CA ALA A 297 -15.43 12.58 -10.10
C ALA A 297 -14.25 11.59 -10.03
N HIS A 298 -13.19 11.90 -9.28
CA HIS A 298 -12.04 11.02 -9.10
C HIS A 298 -12.33 9.82 -8.19
N GLY A 299 -13.44 9.81 -7.44
CA GLY A 299 -13.83 8.72 -6.53
C GLY A 299 -12.96 8.61 -5.27
N ILE A 300 -12.18 9.64 -4.94
CA ILE A 300 -11.34 9.70 -3.74
C ILE A 300 -12.15 10.28 -2.58
N SER A 301 -12.08 9.68 -1.39
CA SER A 301 -12.61 10.29 -0.16
C SER A 301 -11.59 10.24 0.97
N VAL A 302 -10.89 11.36 1.19
CA VAL A 302 -9.89 11.50 2.26
C VAL A 302 -10.56 11.47 3.64
N ALA A 303 -11.67 12.20 3.78
CA ALA A 303 -12.41 12.29 5.05
C ALA A 303 -13.05 10.97 5.49
N ASP A 304 -13.28 10.04 4.57
CA ASP A 304 -13.84 8.71 4.88
C ASP A 304 -12.78 7.60 4.88
N GLY A 305 -11.57 7.90 4.42
CA GLY A 305 -10.45 6.96 4.33
C GLY A 305 -9.99 6.38 5.67
N PHE A 306 -9.12 5.37 5.62
CA PHE A 306 -8.62 4.71 6.83
C PHE A 306 -7.48 5.49 7.50
N ALA A 307 -6.60 6.12 6.73
CA ALA A 307 -5.40 6.75 7.26
C ALA A 307 -5.73 8.02 8.08
N HIS A 308 -6.59 8.88 7.53
CA HIS A 308 -6.92 10.20 8.07
C HIS A 308 -8.41 10.39 8.41
N GLY A 309 -9.25 9.43 8.02
CA GLY A 309 -10.69 9.62 7.94
C GLY A 309 -11.52 8.78 8.89
N ARG A 310 -12.82 8.82 8.63
CA ARG A 310 -13.89 8.19 9.40
C ARG A 310 -13.71 6.68 9.53
N ALA A 311 -13.22 5.98 8.51
CA ALA A 311 -13.01 4.53 8.57
C ALA A 311 -11.99 4.11 9.63
N GLY A 312 -10.87 4.83 9.73
CA GLY A 312 -9.83 4.53 10.73
C GLY A 312 -10.31 4.80 12.16
N ILE A 313 -11.01 5.93 12.36
CA ILE A 313 -11.59 6.28 13.67
C ILE A 313 -12.65 5.26 14.08
N ALA A 314 -13.55 4.88 13.15
CA ALA A 314 -14.57 3.87 13.40
C ALA A 314 -13.95 2.52 13.75
N TYR A 315 -12.87 2.13 13.08
CA TYR A 315 -12.14 0.91 13.38
C TYR A 315 -11.53 0.91 14.77
N PHE A 316 -10.85 1.99 15.18
CA PHE A 316 -10.32 2.09 16.54
C PHE A 316 -11.43 1.95 17.59
N LEU A 317 -12.53 2.69 17.45
CA LEU A 317 -13.65 2.60 18.40
C LEU A 317 -14.32 1.22 18.40
N LEU A 318 -14.33 0.51 17.27
CA LEU A 318 -14.76 -0.89 17.19
C LEU A 318 -13.83 -1.79 17.99
N ALA A 319 -12.51 -1.70 17.78
CA ALA A 319 -11.51 -2.50 18.47
C ALA A 319 -11.53 -2.23 19.98
N HIS A 320 -11.66 -0.96 20.37
CA HIS A 320 -11.84 -0.55 21.77
C HIS A 320 -13.10 -1.16 22.38
N ALA A 321 -14.23 -1.11 21.68
CA ALA A 321 -15.47 -1.72 22.15
C ALA A 321 -15.37 -3.24 22.27
N ALA A 322 -14.66 -3.90 21.35
CA ALA A 322 -14.42 -5.34 21.40
C ALA A 322 -13.55 -5.73 22.60
N GLN A 323 -12.53 -4.94 22.92
CA GLN A 323 -11.63 -5.20 24.05
C GLN A 323 -12.29 -4.94 25.41
N THR A 324 -13.04 -3.85 25.54
CA THR A 324 -13.51 -3.33 26.84
C THR A 324 -14.99 -3.59 27.11
N GLY A 325 -15.77 -3.93 26.09
CA GLY A 325 -17.23 -3.97 26.18
C GLY A 325 -17.88 -2.58 26.28
N TYR A 326 -17.15 -1.47 26.11
CA TYR A 326 -17.67 -0.13 26.38
C TYR A 326 -18.82 0.27 25.43
N PRO A 327 -20.06 0.49 25.92
CA PRO A 327 -21.22 0.67 25.04
C PRO A 327 -21.17 1.92 24.17
N LYS A 328 -20.53 3.01 24.65
CA LYS A 328 -20.45 4.27 23.87
C LYS A 328 -19.50 4.14 22.69
N SER A 329 -18.37 3.45 22.85
CA SER A 329 -17.46 3.10 21.74
C SER A 329 -18.19 2.26 20.70
N ARG A 330 -18.91 1.21 21.16
CA ARG A 330 -19.74 0.36 20.29
C ARG A 330 -20.74 1.18 19.48
N GLN A 331 -21.47 2.08 20.13
CA GLN A 331 -22.50 2.90 19.49
C GLN A 331 -21.90 3.91 18.50
N ARG A 332 -20.79 4.57 18.85
CA ARG A 332 -20.14 5.56 17.96
C ARG A 332 -19.52 4.87 16.74
N ALA A 333 -18.81 3.74 16.94
CA ALA A 333 -18.29 2.92 15.85
C ALA A 333 -19.40 2.50 14.89
N ARG A 334 -20.53 2.01 15.43
CA ARG A 334 -21.70 1.63 14.64
C ARG A 334 -22.21 2.77 13.76
N ARG A 335 -22.43 3.96 14.33
CA ARG A 335 -22.91 5.13 13.56
C ARG A 335 -21.97 5.50 12.42
N MET A 336 -20.66 5.50 12.67
CA MET A 336 -19.67 5.84 11.64
C MET A 336 -19.59 4.78 10.55
N MET A 337 -19.71 3.49 10.90
CA MET A 337 -19.79 2.41 9.92
C MET A 337 -21.07 2.46 9.10
N ASP A 338 -22.19 2.82 9.72
CA ASP A 338 -23.45 2.97 9.00
C ASP A 338 -23.34 4.09 7.94
N GLN A 339 -22.74 5.23 8.29
CA GLN A 339 -22.43 6.32 7.35
C GLN A 339 -21.52 5.87 6.20
N LEU A 340 -20.44 5.13 6.52
CA LEU A 340 -19.53 4.60 5.51
C LEU A 340 -20.24 3.64 4.56
N ALA A 341 -21.08 2.74 5.08
CA ALA A 341 -21.82 1.79 4.27
C ALA A 341 -22.76 2.48 3.28
N ASP A 342 -23.37 3.60 3.67
CA ASP A 342 -24.27 4.39 2.80
C ASP A 342 -23.50 5.11 1.68
N LEU A 343 -22.22 5.46 1.88
CA LEU A 343 -21.38 6.14 0.89
C LEU A 343 -20.79 5.20 -0.16
N VAL A 344 -20.52 3.94 0.21
CA VAL A 344 -19.81 3.00 -0.67
C VAL A 344 -20.43 2.80 -2.05
N PRO A 345 -21.76 2.66 -2.22
CA PRO A 345 -22.36 2.47 -3.54
C PRO A 345 -22.02 3.58 -4.54
N ASP A 346 -22.04 4.84 -4.08
CA ASP A 346 -21.67 6.00 -4.91
C ASP A 346 -20.17 5.99 -5.23
N LEU A 347 -19.30 5.82 -4.21
CA LEU A 347 -17.85 5.75 -4.42
C LEU A 347 -17.44 4.61 -5.38
N ALA A 348 -18.03 3.43 -5.23
CA ALA A 348 -17.82 2.30 -6.13
C ALA A 348 -18.36 2.56 -7.54
N GLY A 349 -19.47 3.30 -7.67
CA GLY A 349 -19.98 3.79 -8.95
C GLY A 349 -18.97 4.69 -9.66
N ARG A 350 -18.39 5.65 -8.93
CA ARG A 350 -17.38 6.58 -9.45
C ARG A 350 -16.08 5.87 -9.79
N ALA A 351 -15.65 4.91 -8.99
CA ALA A 351 -14.45 4.09 -9.23
C ALA A 351 -14.48 3.35 -10.58
N ARG A 352 -15.67 2.97 -11.06
CA ARG A 352 -15.87 2.36 -12.38
C ARG A 352 -15.78 3.35 -13.54
N SER A 353 -15.77 4.65 -13.27
CA SER A 353 -15.68 5.67 -14.32
C SER A 353 -14.24 5.81 -14.85
N ARG A 354 -14.12 6.35 -16.08
CA ARG A 354 -12.82 6.68 -16.68
C ARG A 354 -12.11 7.84 -15.98
N LEU A 355 -12.86 8.66 -15.23
CA LEU A 355 -12.32 9.78 -14.45
C LEU A 355 -11.75 9.33 -13.10
N ALA A 356 -12.08 8.11 -12.64
CA ALA A 356 -11.56 7.59 -11.39
C ALA A 356 -10.03 7.57 -11.41
N ARG A 357 -9.43 8.08 -10.34
CA ARG A 357 -7.98 8.04 -10.13
C ARG A 357 -7.60 6.76 -9.36
N PRO A 358 -6.37 6.25 -9.52
CA PRO A 358 -5.88 5.08 -8.79
C PRO A 358 -6.16 5.12 -7.27
N MET A 359 -6.02 6.31 -6.69
CA MET A 359 -6.20 6.55 -5.27
C MET A 359 -7.63 6.29 -4.76
N ALA A 360 -8.64 6.21 -5.63
CA ALA A 360 -10.00 5.81 -5.25
C ALA A 360 -10.06 4.40 -4.65
N ALA A 361 -9.08 3.54 -4.95
CA ALA A 361 -8.97 2.19 -4.41
C ALA A 361 -7.94 2.06 -3.28
N SER A 362 -7.26 3.13 -2.87
CA SER A 362 -6.20 3.04 -1.87
C SER A 362 -6.72 2.70 -0.46
N TRP A 363 -5.81 2.23 0.39
CA TRP A 363 -6.11 2.04 1.81
C TRP A 363 -6.25 3.38 2.54
N CYS A 364 -5.39 4.36 2.23
CA CYS A 364 -5.37 5.61 2.99
C CYS A 364 -6.61 6.48 2.82
N GLN A 365 -7.17 6.55 1.60
CA GLN A 365 -8.21 7.53 1.22
C GLN A 365 -9.23 6.98 0.21
N GLY A 366 -9.36 5.66 0.12
CA GLY A 366 -10.19 4.99 -0.88
C GLY A 366 -10.98 3.80 -0.35
N LEU A 367 -11.58 3.09 -1.29
CA LEU A 367 -12.48 1.96 -1.04
C LEU A 367 -11.82 0.81 -0.27
N ALA A 368 -10.53 0.54 -0.45
CA ALA A 368 -9.85 -0.53 0.30
C ALA A 368 -9.77 -0.20 1.80
N GLY A 369 -9.56 1.07 2.16
CA GLY A 369 -9.56 1.53 3.55
C GLY A 369 -10.94 1.46 4.18
N ILE A 370 -11.94 2.00 3.48
CA ILE A 370 -13.35 1.96 3.93
C ILE A 370 -13.81 0.51 4.10
N GLY A 371 -13.56 -0.33 3.10
CA GLY A 371 -13.88 -1.75 3.13
C GLY A 371 -13.18 -2.51 4.25
N THR A 372 -11.91 -2.19 4.54
CA THR A 372 -11.15 -2.76 5.67
C THR A 372 -11.88 -2.55 7.00
N ALA A 373 -12.42 -1.35 7.25
CA ALA A 373 -13.20 -1.05 8.46
C ALA A 373 -14.58 -1.75 8.44
N LEU A 374 -15.28 -1.72 7.30
CA LEU A 374 -16.62 -2.31 7.15
C LEU A 374 -16.63 -3.83 7.32
N VAL A 375 -15.62 -4.54 6.81
CA VAL A 375 -15.49 -6.01 6.99
C VAL A 375 -15.41 -6.37 8.46
N ARG A 376 -14.66 -5.59 9.24
CA ARG A 376 -14.49 -5.79 10.67
C ARG A 376 -15.76 -5.44 11.43
N GLY A 377 -16.41 -4.35 11.04
CA GLY A 377 -17.76 -4.01 11.51
C GLY A 377 -18.78 -5.11 11.27
N ALA A 378 -18.81 -5.69 10.07
CA ALA A 378 -19.73 -6.75 9.69
C ALA A 378 -19.60 -7.97 10.61
N ARG A 379 -18.36 -8.41 10.88
CA ARG A 379 -18.10 -9.53 11.81
C ARG A 379 -18.50 -9.19 13.24
N PHE A 380 -18.09 -8.03 13.76
CA PHE A 380 -18.36 -7.66 15.14
C PHE A 380 -19.85 -7.43 15.43
N PHE A 381 -20.59 -6.85 14.48
CA PHE A 381 -22.02 -6.58 14.62
C PHE A 381 -22.92 -7.70 14.09
N ALA A 382 -22.36 -8.73 13.44
CA ALA A 382 -23.10 -9.72 12.66
C ALA A 382 -24.11 -9.06 11.69
N ASP A 383 -23.62 -8.11 10.87
CA ASP A 383 -24.44 -7.25 10.02
C ASP A 383 -24.13 -7.42 8.53
N ASP A 384 -25.04 -8.10 7.81
CA ASP A 384 -24.94 -8.37 6.38
C ASP A 384 -24.95 -7.09 5.52
N ARG A 385 -25.49 -5.98 6.01
CA ARG A 385 -25.48 -4.70 5.29
C ARG A 385 -24.05 -4.16 5.21
N LEU A 386 -23.30 -4.25 6.30
CA LEU A 386 -21.89 -3.86 6.33
C LEU A 386 -21.05 -4.80 5.46
N LEU A 387 -21.34 -6.11 5.47
CA LEU A 387 -20.67 -7.07 4.59
C LEU A 387 -20.96 -6.79 3.11
N THR A 388 -22.20 -6.45 2.77
CA THR A 388 -22.61 -6.08 1.40
C THR A 388 -21.92 -4.81 0.93
N ALA A 389 -21.81 -3.80 1.80
CA ALA A 389 -21.04 -2.59 1.52
C ALA A 389 -19.56 -2.93 1.30
N ALA A 390 -18.94 -3.78 2.13
CA ALA A 390 -17.57 -4.22 1.91
C ALA A 390 -17.38 -4.95 0.55
N ARG A 391 -18.30 -5.85 0.17
CA ARG A 391 -18.27 -6.50 -1.16
C ARG A 391 -18.37 -5.48 -2.30
N THR A 392 -19.19 -4.44 -2.12
CA THR A 392 -19.33 -3.35 -3.10
C THR A 392 -18.04 -2.52 -3.21
N ALA A 393 -17.37 -2.25 -2.09
CA ALA A 393 -16.06 -1.59 -2.07
C ALA A 393 -15.00 -2.44 -2.79
N ALA A 394 -14.98 -3.76 -2.55
CA ALA A 394 -14.08 -4.69 -3.25
C ALA A 394 -14.28 -4.67 -4.77
N ALA A 395 -15.53 -4.69 -5.24
CA ALA A 395 -15.84 -4.56 -6.66
C ALA A 395 -15.34 -3.24 -7.26
N GLY A 396 -15.47 -2.13 -6.52
CA GLY A 396 -14.89 -0.84 -6.93
C GLY A 396 -13.36 -0.89 -6.99
N CYS A 397 -12.69 -1.44 -5.97
CA CYS A 397 -11.23 -1.63 -6.00
C CYS A 397 -10.77 -2.41 -7.23
N ARG A 398 -11.44 -3.52 -7.55
CA ARG A 398 -11.12 -4.36 -8.72
C ARG A 398 -11.25 -3.63 -10.05
N SER A 399 -12.23 -2.73 -10.17
CA SER A 399 -12.39 -1.92 -11.39
C SER A 399 -11.25 -0.90 -11.61
N VAL A 400 -10.59 -0.47 -10.54
CA VAL A 400 -9.48 0.51 -10.58
C VAL A 400 -8.12 -0.18 -10.63
N ALA A 401 -7.97 -1.34 -10.00
CA ALA A 401 -6.70 -2.06 -9.82
C ALA A 401 -5.83 -2.17 -11.09
N PRO A 402 -6.35 -2.49 -12.29
CA PRO A 402 -5.53 -2.55 -13.50
C PRO A 402 -4.79 -1.25 -13.84
N ARG A 403 -5.32 -0.09 -13.41
CA ARG A 403 -4.76 1.24 -13.62
C ARG A 403 -3.96 1.77 -12.44
N VAL A 404 -3.86 1.02 -11.33
CA VAL A 404 -3.04 1.42 -10.17
C VAL A 404 -1.57 1.18 -10.50
N PRO A 405 -0.69 2.21 -10.48
CA PRO A 405 0.72 2.01 -10.76
C PRO A 405 1.45 1.36 -9.57
N LEU A 406 1.16 1.81 -8.36
CA LEU A 406 1.88 1.43 -7.15
C LEU A 406 1.56 -0.01 -6.71
N VAL A 407 2.59 -0.74 -6.28
CA VAL A 407 2.44 -2.12 -5.77
C VAL A 407 2.38 -2.20 -4.24
N THR A 408 2.58 -1.08 -3.54
CA THR A 408 2.86 -0.99 -2.10
C THR A 408 1.59 -0.92 -1.23
N GLN A 409 1.75 -0.83 0.10
CA GLN A 409 0.65 -0.96 1.07
C GLN A 409 -0.29 0.26 1.12
N CYS A 410 0.24 1.48 1.21
CA CYS A 410 -0.59 2.67 1.48
C CYS A 410 -1.52 3.03 0.31
N CYS A 411 -0.93 3.16 -0.88
CA CYS A 411 -1.60 3.66 -2.09
C CYS A 411 -1.62 2.64 -3.23
N GLY A 412 -1.15 1.42 -2.99
CA GLY A 412 -0.89 0.44 -4.03
C GLY A 412 -1.68 -0.85 -3.91
N LEU A 413 -1.35 -1.76 -4.82
CA LEU A 413 -2.01 -3.05 -5.02
C LEU A 413 -1.92 -3.96 -3.79
N ALA A 414 -0.82 -3.98 -3.04
CA ALA A 414 -0.73 -4.79 -1.82
C ALA A 414 -1.82 -4.41 -0.80
N GLY A 415 -2.10 -3.11 -0.60
CA GLY A 415 -3.17 -2.66 0.30
C GLY A 415 -4.57 -3.06 -0.15
N ILE A 416 -4.80 -3.13 -1.47
CA ILE A 416 -6.05 -3.67 -2.05
C ILE A 416 -6.13 -5.18 -1.79
N GLY A 417 -5.05 -5.91 -2.04
CA GLY A 417 -4.97 -7.36 -1.81
C GLY A 417 -5.22 -7.73 -0.34
N GLU A 418 -4.65 -6.98 0.59
CA GLU A 418 -4.87 -7.14 2.04
C GLU A 418 -6.35 -7.00 2.43
N PHE A 419 -7.05 -6.03 1.85
CA PHE A 419 -8.49 -5.87 2.05
C PHE A 419 -9.29 -7.04 1.45
N LEU A 420 -8.94 -7.51 0.25
CA LEU A 420 -9.59 -8.68 -0.36
C LEU A 420 -9.41 -9.95 0.48
N LEU A 421 -8.24 -10.13 1.09
CA LEU A 421 -7.99 -11.23 2.03
C LEU A 421 -8.84 -11.09 3.30
N ASP A 422 -8.98 -9.88 3.85
CA ASP A 422 -9.86 -9.64 4.99
C ASP A 422 -11.32 -10.01 4.66
N LEU A 423 -11.78 -9.63 3.47
CA LEU A 423 -13.12 -9.96 2.99
C LEU A 423 -13.30 -11.46 2.76
N ALA A 424 -12.30 -12.15 2.21
CA ALA A 424 -12.33 -13.60 2.04
C ALA A 424 -12.52 -14.32 3.39
N ILE A 425 -11.75 -13.92 4.40
CA ILE A 425 -11.83 -14.49 5.75
C ILE A 425 -13.20 -14.21 6.37
N ALA A 426 -13.69 -12.98 6.30
CA ALA A 426 -14.94 -12.57 6.93
C ALA A 426 -16.19 -13.16 6.28
N SER A 427 -16.14 -13.41 4.98
CA SER A 427 -17.30 -13.91 4.22
C SER A 427 -17.30 -15.42 4.00
N GLY A 428 -16.15 -16.09 4.20
CA GLY A 428 -15.96 -17.49 3.81
C GLY A 428 -15.93 -17.72 2.29
N ASP A 429 -16.02 -16.66 1.48
CA ASP A 429 -16.09 -16.72 0.03
C ASP A 429 -14.68 -16.70 -0.57
N THR A 430 -14.26 -17.85 -1.10
CA THR A 430 -12.91 -18.04 -1.63
C THR A 430 -12.65 -17.24 -2.90
N SER A 431 -13.67 -16.69 -3.57
CA SER A 431 -13.49 -15.83 -4.74
C SER A 431 -12.67 -14.58 -4.41
N HIS A 432 -12.82 -14.02 -3.21
CA HIS A 432 -12.04 -12.83 -2.81
C HIS A 432 -10.56 -13.14 -2.63
N ARG A 433 -10.21 -14.37 -2.26
CA ARG A 433 -8.82 -14.82 -2.27
C ARG A 433 -8.29 -14.92 -3.70
N GLN A 434 -9.10 -15.39 -4.64
CA GLN A 434 -8.74 -15.40 -6.05
C GLN A 434 -8.54 -13.96 -6.57
N ASP A 435 -9.39 -13.02 -6.16
CA ASP A 435 -9.22 -11.60 -6.48
C ASP A 435 -7.90 -11.04 -5.93
N ALA A 436 -7.47 -11.46 -4.74
CA ALA A 436 -6.14 -11.09 -4.20
C ALA A 436 -4.99 -11.67 -5.03
N ILE A 437 -5.14 -12.89 -5.58
CA ILE A 437 -4.17 -13.48 -6.51
C ILE A 437 -4.13 -12.69 -7.82
N GLU A 438 -5.28 -12.27 -8.36
CA GLU A 438 -5.35 -11.40 -9.54
C GLU A 438 -4.60 -10.08 -9.30
N VAL A 439 -4.73 -9.49 -8.10
CA VAL A 439 -3.96 -8.30 -7.69
C VAL A 439 -2.45 -8.57 -7.69
N LEU A 440 -1.99 -9.74 -7.23
CA LEU A 440 -0.58 -10.12 -7.33
C LEU A 440 -0.12 -10.24 -8.79
N HIS A 441 -0.95 -10.76 -9.69
CA HIS A 441 -0.62 -10.78 -11.12
C HIS A 441 -0.42 -9.36 -11.69
N LEU A 442 -1.24 -8.39 -11.27
CA LEU A 442 -1.05 -6.99 -11.64
C LEU A 442 0.26 -6.43 -11.07
N MET A 443 0.61 -6.77 -9.82
CA MET A 443 1.90 -6.36 -9.23
C MET A 443 3.09 -6.91 -10.03
N LEU A 444 3.00 -8.15 -10.51
CA LEU A 444 4.05 -8.78 -11.33
C LEU A 444 4.22 -8.14 -12.71
N THR A 445 3.22 -7.42 -13.25
CA THR A 445 3.41 -6.65 -14.49
C THR A 445 4.12 -5.32 -14.26
N ARG A 446 4.33 -4.92 -13.00
CA ARG A 446 5.02 -3.68 -12.59
C ARG A 446 6.41 -3.96 -12.03
N SER A 447 6.78 -5.23 -11.84
CA SER A 447 8.07 -5.65 -11.30
C SER A 447 9.12 -5.87 -12.39
N GLY A 448 10.38 -5.68 -12.05
CA GLY A 448 11.51 -6.21 -12.81
C GLY A 448 11.76 -7.69 -12.47
N GLY A 449 12.70 -8.33 -13.16
CA GLY A 449 13.10 -9.71 -12.91
C GLY A 449 12.07 -10.76 -13.36
N PRO A 450 12.44 -12.05 -13.27
CA PRO A 450 11.53 -13.14 -13.64
C PRO A 450 10.37 -13.26 -12.64
N ARG A 451 9.23 -13.80 -13.10
CA ARG A 451 8.01 -13.96 -12.27
C ARG A 451 8.21 -14.71 -10.95
N THR A 452 9.20 -15.60 -10.88
CA THR A 452 9.53 -16.39 -9.67
C THR A 452 10.49 -15.69 -8.73
N ALA A 453 11.15 -14.62 -9.18
CA ALA A 453 12.06 -13.79 -8.39
C ALA A 453 11.90 -12.31 -8.80
N PRO A 454 10.72 -11.71 -8.53
CA PRO A 454 10.41 -10.36 -8.97
C PRO A 454 11.09 -9.28 -8.11
N SER A 455 11.53 -8.20 -8.75
CA SER A 455 11.93 -6.95 -8.08
C SER A 455 10.76 -5.97 -8.07
N PHE A 456 10.09 -5.85 -6.92
CA PHE A 456 8.93 -4.97 -6.77
C PHE A 456 9.35 -3.51 -6.56
N PRO A 457 8.77 -2.56 -7.32
CA PRO A 457 9.07 -1.14 -7.15
C PRO A 457 8.56 -0.57 -5.82
N ASP A 458 9.25 0.46 -5.34
CA ASP A 458 8.78 1.38 -4.33
C ASP A 458 7.83 2.44 -4.92
N ALA A 459 7.48 3.46 -4.13
CA ALA A 459 6.59 4.53 -4.58
C ALA A 459 7.12 5.37 -5.76
N THR A 460 8.42 5.33 -6.07
CA THR A 460 9.02 6.02 -7.23
C THR A 460 8.86 5.26 -8.53
N MET A 461 8.48 3.97 -8.48
CA MET A 461 8.39 3.07 -9.62
C MET A 461 9.73 2.81 -10.35
N ALA A 462 10.85 3.16 -9.73
CA ALA A 462 12.19 3.06 -10.33
C ALA A 462 13.24 2.37 -9.44
N ALA A 463 12.93 2.11 -8.17
CA ALA A 463 13.83 1.48 -7.22
C ALA A 463 13.06 0.57 -6.27
N THR A 464 13.78 -0.17 -5.43
CA THR A 464 13.22 -0.97 -4.34
C THR A 464 13.72 -0.41 -3.02
N THR A 465 12.82 -0.17 -2.07
CA THR A 465 13.17 0.28 -0.71
C THR A 465 12.64 -0.68 0.35
N PRO A 466 13.24 -0.72 1.55
CA PRO A 466 12.81 -1.63 2.61
C PRO A 466 11.54 -1.19 3.35
N CYS A 467 11.02 0.00 3.08
CA CYS A 467 9.91 0.62 3.81
C CYS A 467 8.64 -0.24 3.80
N TRP A 468 7.85 -0.18 4.87
CA TRP A 468 6.63 -0.97 4.96
C TRP A 468 5.49 -0.37 4.13
N ALA A 469 5.20 0.92 4.28
CA ALA A 469 4.04 1.52 3.59
C ALA A 469 4.26 1.67 2.07
N THR A 470 5.52 1.86 1.67
CA THR A 470 5.92 2.29 0.32
C THR A 470 6.99 1.41 -0.32
N GLY A 471 7.32 0.24 0.26
CA GLY A 471 8.41 -0.61 -0.21
C GLY A 471 8.18 -2.11 -0.03
N ALA A 472 9.27 -2.86 -0.10
CA ALA A 472 9.29 -4.31 -0.21
C ALA A 472 8.82 -5.04 1.03
N SER A 473 9.02 -4.51 2.24
CA SER A 473 8.54 -5.18 3.47
C SER A 473 7.02 -5.18 3.56
N GLY A 474 6.35 -4.14 3.04
CA GLY A 474 4.89 -4.14 2.91
C GLY A 474 4.39 -5.14 1.88
N VAL A 475 5.08 -5.25 0.74
CA VAL A 475 4.78 -6.29 -0.25
C VAL A 475 4.94 -7.68 0.35
N LEU A 476 6.00 -7.89 1.15
CA LEU A 476 6.23 -9.13 1.88
C LEU A 476 5.09 -9.44 2.87
N SER A 477 4.57 -8.45 3.60
CA SER A 477 3.40 -8.64 4.48
C SER A 477 2.20 -9.20 3.72
N PHE A 478 1.91 -8.65 2.54
CA PHE A 478 0.81 -9.14 1.71
C PHE A 478 1.05 -10.55 1.20
N LEU A 479 2.26 -10.85 0.69
CA LEU A 479 2.63 -12.17 0.21
C LEU A 479 2.56 -13.23 1.31
N ARG A 480 3.00 -12.89 2.53
CA ARG A 480 2.93 -13.76 3.71
C ARG A 480 1.47 -14.13 4.03
N ARG A 481 0.57 -13.15 4.06
CA ARG A 481 -0.87 -13.41 4.30
C ARG A 481 -1.56 -14.15 3.16
N LEU A 482 -1.13 -13.91 1.91
CA LEU A 482 -1.65 -14.64 0.76
C LEU A 482 -1.26 -16.12 0.81
N ALA A 483 -0.04 -16.42 1.29
CA ALA A 483 0.47 -17.77 1.48
C ALA A 483 -0.16 -18.48 2.68
N ASP A 484 -0.35 -17.75 3.77
CA ASP A 484 -0.94 -18.24 5.01
C ASP A 484 -2.05 -17.28 5.48
N PRO A 485 -3.33 -17.62 5.28
CA PRO A 485 -4.44 -16.78 5.72
C PRO A 485 -4.54 -16.59 7.24
N SER A 486 -3.85 -17.41 8.04
CA SER A 486 -3.81 -17.26 9.51
C SER A 486 -2.83 -16.18 9.97
N SER A 487 -1.92 -15.77 9.09
CA SER A 487 -0.96 -14.72 9.35
C SER A 487 -1.65 -13.37 9.64
N PRO A 488 -1.26 -12.67 10.72
CA PRO A 488 -1.90 -11.41 11.09
C PRO A 488 -1.57 -10.30 10.08
N ARG A 489 -2.54 -9.40 9.88
CA ARG A 489 -2.34 -8.11 9.22
C ARG A 489 -1.63 -7.17 10.18
N LEU A 490 -0.50 -6.63 9.75
CA LEU A 490 0.30 -5.74 10.61
C LEU A 490 -0.42 -4.40 10.83
N TRP A 491 -0.13 -3.76 11.97
CA TRP A 491 -0.64 -2.44 12.37
C TRP A 491 -2.17 -2.38 12.52
N MET A 492 -2.77 -3.53 12.84
CA MET A 492 -4.21 -3.71 13.07
C MET A 492 -4.42 -4.33 14.45
N ALA A 493 -5.49 -3.92 15.13
CA ALA A 493 -5.94 -4.42 16.42
C ALA A 493 -6.75 -5.74 16.34
N ASP A 494 -6.42 -6.63 15.40
CA ASP A 494 -7.24 -7.80 15.07
C ASP A 494 -6.99 -9.00 16.01
N GLY A 495 -5.87 -9.04 16.73
CA GLY A 495 -5.60 -10.13 17.69
C GLY A 495 -6.65 -10.21 18.81
N ILE A 496 -7.21 -9.06 19.16
CA ILE A 496 -8.30 -8.87 20.12
C ILE A 496 -9.64 -9.41 19.57
N ALA A 497 -9.80 -9.47 18.25
CA ALA A 497 -11.00 -9.93 17.57
C ALA A 497 -11.15 -11.46 17.53
N SER A 498 -10.22 -12.21 18.12
CA SER A 498 -10.29 -13.68 18.23
C SER A 498 -11.50 -14.18 19.06
N GLY A 499 -12.17 -13.28 19.80
CA GLY A 499 -13.44 -13.51 20.48
C GLY A 499 -14.71 -13.16 19.67
N TRP A 500 -14.60 -12.72 18.41
CA TRP A 500 -15.77 -12.39 17.61
C TRP A 500 -16.51 -13.66 17.18
N PRO A 501 -17.86 -13.66 17.15
CA PRO A 501 -18.62 -14.78 16.59
C PRO A 501 -18.10 -15.13 15.19
N ARG A 502 -17.93 -16.43 14.93
CA ARG A 502 -17.60 -16.94 13.59
C ARG A 502 -18.79 -16.86 12.66
#